data_AF-A0A673M0B1-F1
#
_entry.id   AF-A0A673M0B1-F1
#
_cell.length_a   1.000
_cell.length_b   1.000
_cell.length_c   1.000
_cell.angle_alpha   90.00
_cell.angle_beta   90.00
_cell.angle_gamma   90.00
#
_symmetry.space_group_name_H-M   'P 1'
#
loop_
_entity.id
_entity.type
_entity.pdbx_description
1 polymer ?
#
loop_
_entity_poly.entity_id
_entity_poly.type
_entity_poly.pdbx_seq_one_letter_code
_entity_poly.pdbx_strand_id
1 'polypeptide(L)'
;LQYWCFHLVLFFFFQYSPMTDISQPGLRVLEGLAASGLRSVRFALEIPGLKSITANDYSAKAAALIARNAQHNNVSHILQASQRDASMVMYEARGRKERYDVIDLDPYGSPSPFLDAAVQAVSEGGLLCITCTDMAVMAGNSGETCYSKYGSVSIKSKYCHEMALRIILHSLDQRAAVYQRYIEPLLSVSVDFYIRVFVRVKTGQVVVKNSASKQALLYNCVGCGAFHLQRMGKKMSQGKHMKYSAATGPPVGPSCEHCGQRHQLGGPIWAEPIHDITFVQKVLSAVSGNPTRFRTSKRIEGVLSMVTEELQDIPLYYVLDHLSSTVHCNTPSMLQFRSALLHAGYRVSLSHACKNAVKTDAPAEVLWDIIRGWVIDHHKLLKGLQACFEIREDANPQSRKQHLTRFQENPQANWGPKARAKAGWVILLMFFC
;
A
#
# COMPACT_ATOMS: atom_id res chain seq x y z
N LEU A 1 16.98 -8.18 -5.61
CA LEU A 1 15.62 -8.73 -5.83
C LEU A 1 14.50 -7.96 -5.11
N GLN A 2 14.76 -7.00 -4.21
CA GLN A 2 13.72 -6.21 -3.50
C GLN A 2 13.50 -4.77 -4.01
N TYR A 3 14.19 -4.35 -5.07
CA TYR A 3 14.25 -2.94 -5.47
C TYR A 3 13.10 -2.51 -6.40
N TRP A 4 11.87 -2.80 -5.94
CA TRP A 4 10.63 -2.54 -6.64
C TRP A 4 10.23 -1.07 -6.59
N CYS A 5 9.90 -0.52 -7.76
CA CYS A 5 9.15 0.71 -8.01
C CYS A 5 9.71 2.04 -7.46
N PHE A 6 10.58 2.05 -6.44
CA PHE A 6 10.99 3.31 -5.80
C PHE A 6 11.72 4.26 -6.75
N HIS A 7 12.71 3.80 -7.52
CA HIS A 7 13.46 4.67 -8.45
C HIS A 7 12.54 5.35 -9.46
N LEU A 8 11.51 4.63 -9.91
CA LEU A 8 10.52 5.09 -10.87
C LEU A 8 9.53 6.07 -10.24
N VAL A 9 8.94 5.69 -9.10
CA VAL A 9 8.05 6.58 -8.35
C VAL A 9 8.79 7.88 -8.01
N LEU A 10 10.05 7.78 -7.61
CA LEU A 10 10.89 8.92 -7.30
C LEU A 10 11.16 9.79 -8.54
N PHE A 11 11.62 9.19 -9.65
CA PHE A 11 11.84 9.87 -10.93
C PHE A 11 10.58 10.61 -11.42
N PHE A 12 9.39 10.01 -11.32
CA PHE A 12 8.15 10.61 -11.82
C PHE A 12 7.49 11.58 -10.85
N PHE A 13 7.66 11.38 -9.54
CA PHE A 13 7.33 12.40 -8.57
C PHE A 13 8.01 13.72 -8.90
N PHE A 14 9.23 13.68 -9.43
CA PHE A 14 10.00 14.86 -9.81
C PHE A 14 9.56 15.53 -11.10
N GLN A 15 9.25 14.77 -12.15
CA GLN A 15 8.83 15.37 -13.42
C GLN A 15 7.50 16.13 -13.34
N TYR A 16 6.71 15.90 -12.27
CA TYR A 16 5.35 16.43 -12.14
C TYR A 16 5.02 17.03 -10.77
N SER A 17 6.01 17.21 -9.88
CA SER A 17 5.80 18.05 -8.71
C SER A 17 5.75 19.51 -9.19
N PRO A 18 4.76 20.33 -8.80
CA PRO A 18 4.69 21.75 -9.15
C PRO A 18 5.85 22.60 -8.57
N MET A 19 6.87 21.95 -7.98
CA MET A 19 8.13 22.56 -7.61
C MET A 19 9.09 22.80 -8.79
N THR A 20 8.67 22.53 -10.04
CA THR A 20 9.43 22.90 -11.25
C THR A 20 9.28 24.40 -11.56
N ASP A 21 9.79 25.24 -10.66
CA ASP A 21 10.36 26.50 -11.09
C ASP A 21 11.83 26.23 -11.42
N ILE A 22 12.28 26.63 -12.61
CA ILE A 22 13.57 26.27 -13.21
C ILE A 22 14.76 26.89 -12.42
N SER A 23 14.47 27.65 -11.37
CA SER A 23 15.43 28.26 -10.43
C SER A 23 15.67 27.47 -9.14
N GLN A 24 15.08 26.28 -8.94
CA GLN A 24 15.17 25.55 -7.66
C GLN A 24 16.46 24.72 -7.55
N PRO A 25 17.15 24.73 -6.39
CA PRO A 25 18.26 23.82 -6.14
C PRO A 25 17.77 22.37 -6.18
N GLY A 26 18.57 21.44 -6.73
CA GLY A 26 18.20 20.03 -6.86
C GLY A 26 17.77 19.36 -5.54
N LEU A 27 17.22 18.16 -5.64
CA LEU A 27 16.48 17.53 -4.54
C LEU A 27 17.36 16.78 -3.55
N ARG A 28 16.96 16.81 -2.28
CA ARG A 28 17.67 16.16 -1.17
C ARG A 28 16.96 14.88 -0.76
N VAL A 29 17.66 13.76 -0.84
CA VAL A 29 17.12 12.43 -0.54
C VAL A 29 17.77 11.87 0.72
N LEU A 30 16.97 11.28 1.60
CA LEU A 30 17.43 10.48 2.73
C LEU A 30 17.03 9.01 2.51
N GLU A 31 18.01 8.11 2.52
CA GLU A 31 17.78 6.69 2.78
C GLU A 31 18.12 6.42 4.24
N GLY A 32 17.10 6.22 5.09
CA GLY A 32 17.29 6.17 6.54
C GLY A 32 17.99 4.90 7.05
N LEU A 33 17.79 3.77 6.35
CA LEU A 33 18.32 2.45 6.69
C LEU A 33 18.95 1.80 5.45
N ALA A 34 20.14 2.27 5.08
CA ALA A 34 20.74 2.02 3.78
C ALA A 34 21.48 0.69 3.64
N ALA A 35 21.90 0.03 4.74
CA ALA A 35 22.70 -1.19 4.73
C ALA A 35 23.96 -1.08 3.84
N SER A 36 23.93 -1.62 2.61
CA SER A 36 25.05 -1.49 1.66
C SER A 36 25.04 -0.18 0.87
N GLY A 37 23.97 0.60 0.93
CA GLY A 37 23.78 1.81 0.13
C GLY A 37 23.40 1.55 -1.32
N LEU A 38 23.10 0.30 -1.70
CA LEU A 38 22.79 -0.06 -3.09
C LEU A 38 21.64 0.76 -3.67
N ARG A 39 20.60 1.04 -2.88
CA ARG A 39 19.48 1.86 -3.31
C ARG A 39 19.90 3.32 -3.54
N SER A 40 20.63 3.92 -2.59
CA SER A 40 21.23 5.24 -2.74
C SER A 40 22.18 5.36 -3.94
N VAL A 41 23.02 4.36 -4.19
CA VAL A 41 23.90 4.31 -5.37
C VAL A 41 23.06 4.34 -6.65
N ARG A 42 21.99 3.55 -6.71
CA ARG A 42 21.09 3.57 -7.87
C ARG A 42 20.34 4.90 -7.99
N PHE A 43 19.98 5.60 -6.90
CA PHE A 43 19.44 6.97 -7.02
C PHE A 43 20.42 7.89 -7.70
N ALA A 44 21.67 7.84 -7.26
CA ALA A 44 22.74 8.66 -7.81
C ALA A 44 22.97 8.41 -9.32
N LEU A 45 22.86 7.15 -9.76
CA LEU A 45 23.08 6.78 -11.16
C LEU A 45 21.86 6.96 -12.07
N GLU A 46 20.66 6.75 -11.57
CA GLU A 46 19.47 6.58 -12.40
C GLU A 46 18.50 7.78 -12.38
N ILE A 47 18.70 8.71 -11.44
CA ILE A 47 17.77 9.81 -11.18
C ILE A 47 18.46 11.16 -11.40
N PRO A 48 18.10 11.90 -12.45
CA PRO A 48 18.65 13.23 -12.72
C PRO A 48 18.08 14.27 -11.74
N GLY A 49 18.79 15.38 -11.56
CA GLY A 49 18.32 16.54 -10.79
C GLY A 49 18.44 16.41 -9.27
N LEU A 50 19.10 15.35 -8.76
CA LEU A 50 19.42 15.23 -7.34
C LEU A 50 20.55 16.18 -6.94
N LYS A 51 20.40 16.86 -5.81
CA LYS A 51 21.44 17.69 -5.20
C LYS A 51 22.31 16.91 -4.24
N SER A 52 21.70 16.06 -3.42
CA SER A 52 22.42 15.27 -2.43
C SER A 52 21.60 14.06 -1.98
N ILE A 53 22.29 12.96 -1.71
CA ILE A 53 21.74 11.74 -1.12
C ILE A 53 22.47 11.50 0.20
N THR A 54 21.74 11.47 1.31
CA THR A 54 22.23 10.97 2.59
C THR A 54 21.84 9.51 2.74
N ALA A 55 22.83 8.63 2.73
CA ALA A 55 22.65 7.19 2.96
C ALA A 55 23.08 6.87 4.39
N ASN A 56 22.11 6.66 5.28
CA ASN A 56 22.34 6.46 6.72
C ASN A 56 22.22 4.99 7.12
N ASP A 57 23.07 4.53 8.03
CA ASP A 57 22.88 3.28 8.75
C ASP A 57 23.44 3.38 10.17
N TYR A 58 22.80 2.71 11.14
CA TYR A 58 23.29 2.70 12.52
C TYR A 58 24.64 1.95 12.66
N SER A 59 24.88 0.95 11.81
CA SER A 59 26.09 0.12 11.85
C SER A 59 27.28 0.83 11.22
N ALA A 60 28.37 0.99 11.97
CA ALA A 60 29.65 1.50 11.44
C ALA A 60 30.16 0.71 10.23
N LYS A 61 29.95 -0.61 10.21
CA LYS A 61 30.31 -1.47 9.06
C LYS A 61 29.47 -1.15 7.82
N ALA A 62 28.18 -0.88 8.01
CA ALA A 62 27.28 -0.51 6.92
C ALA A 62 27.64 0.88 6.37
N ALA A 63 27.86 1.87 7.23
CA ALA A 63 28.31 3.21 6.82
C ALA A 63 29.63 3.17 6.02
N ALA A 64 30.61 2.37 6.47
CA ALA A 64 31.85 2.17 5.72
C ALA A 64 31.62 1.49 4.36
N LEU A 65 30.68 0.53 4.29
CA LEU A 65 30.31 -0.14 3.04
C LEU A 65 29.61 0.81 2.06
N ILE A 66 28.72 1.68 2.55
CA ILE A 66 28.08 2.74 1.77
C ILE A 66 29.14 3.64 1.14
N ALA A 67 30.10 4.12 1.93
CA ALA A 67 31.18 4.99 1.44
C ALA A 67 32.03 4.29 0.36
N ARG A 68 32.39 3.03 0.58
CA ARG A 68 33.13 2.22 -0.41
C ARG A 68 32.34 2.03 -1.70
N ASN A 69 31.05 1.71 -1.59
CA ASN A 69 30.20 1.50 -2.77
C ASN A 69 29.97 2.82 -3.53
N ALA A 70 29.88 3.95 -2.83
CA ALA A 70 29.79 5.26 -3.45
C ALA A 70 31.05 5.58 -4.28
N GLN A 71 32.24 5.29 -3.74
CA GLN A 71 33.51 5.46 -4.45
C GLN A 71 33.61 4.50 -5.64
N HIS A 72 33.31 3.22 -5.43
CA HIS A 72 33.38 2.20 -6.48
C HIS A 72 32.48 2.51 -7.68
N ASN A 73 31.33 3.16 -7.45
CA ASN A 73 30.39 3.56 -8.49
C ASN A 73 30.57 5.02 -8.94
N ASN A 74 31.61 5.73 -8.49
CA ASN A 74 31.90 7.13 -8.82
C ASN A 74 30.79 8.14 -8.49
N VAL A 75 30.01 7.88 -7.42
CA VAL A 75 28.88 8.72 -6.99
C VAL A 75 29.12 9.48 -5.68
N SER A 76 30.34 9.46 -5.13
CA SER A 76 30.70 10.14 -3.88
C SER A 76 30.48 11.67 -3.90
N HIS A 77 30.38 12.27 -5.09
CA HIS A 77 30.12 13.71 -5.25
C HIS A 77 28.67 14.10 -4.87
N ILE A 78 27.73 13.16 -4.90
CA ILE A 78 26.32 13.37 -4.51
C ILE A 78 25.86 12.47 -3.35
N LEU A 79 26.48 11.31 -3.15
CA LEU A 79 26.11 10.34 -2.13
C LEU A 79 27.04 10.44 -0.92
N GLN A 80 26.48 10.82 0.23
CA GLN A 80 27.17 10.91 1.51
C GLN A 80 26.71 9.79 2.45
N ALA A 81 27.67 9.03 2.97
CA ALA A 81 27.42 8.03 4.01
C ALA A 81 27.24 8.71 5.38
N SER A 82 26.32 8.20 6.20
CA SER A 82 26.12 8.64 7.59
C SER A 82 26.01 7.45 8.53
N GLN A 83 26.59 7.56 9.73
CA GLN A 83 26.51 6.53 10.77
C GLN A 83 25.74 7.02 11.99
N ARG A 84 24.42 6.99 11.94
CA ARG A 84 23.58 7.58 13.00
C ARG A 84 22.28 6.79 13.17
N ASP A 85 21.61 7.04 14.29
CA ASP A 85 20.21 6.65 14.43
C ASP A 85 19.35 7.41 13.41
N ALA A 86 18.52 6.69 12.66
CA ALA A 86 17.74 7.26 11.56
C ALA A 86 16.72 8.30 12.05
N SER A 87 16.11 8.10 13.22
CA SER A 87 15.20 9.08 13.81
C SER A 87 15.95 10.35 14.20
N MET A 88 17.16 10.24 14.73
CA MET A 88 17.99 11.42 15.05
C MET A 88 18.37 12.24 13.81
N VAL A 89 18.76 11.58 12.71
CA VAL A 89 19.03 12.26 11.44
C VAL A 89 17.80 13.06 10.97
N MET A 90 16.62 12.46 11.07
CA MET A 90 15.38 13.10 10.66
C MET A 90 14.96 14.24 11.60
N TYR A 91 15.06 14.06 12.92
CA TYR A 91 14.72 15.12 13.89
C TYR A 91 15.61 16.35 13.76
N GLU A 92 16.90 16.17 13.47
CA GLU A 92 17.79 17.29 13.20
C GLU A 92 17.47 17.99 11.88
N ALA A 93 16.96 17.27 10.89
CA ALA A 93 16.53 17.82 9.60
C ALA A 93 15.12 18.46 9.62
N ARG A 94 14.47 18.64 10.79
CA ARG A 94 13.10 19.20 10.86
C ARG A 94 13.01 20.69 10.51
N GLY A 95 14.14 21.41 10.56
CA GLY A 95 14.24 22.82 10.21
C GLY A 95 13.84 23.06 8.75
N ARG A 96 13.09 24.14 8.46
CA ARG A 96 12.48 24.35 7.12
C ARG A 96 13.47 24.26 5.95
N LYS A 97 14.72 24.72 6.14
CA LYS A 97 15.78 24.70 5.12
C LYS A 97 16.58 23.39 5.08
N GLU A 98 16.43 22.55 6.10
CA GLU A 98 17.23 21.34 6.35
C GLU A 98 16.46 20.05 6.03
N ARG A 99 15.16 20.15 5.78
CA ARG A 99 14.29 19.02 5.40
C ARG A 99 14.78 18.32 4.13
N TYR A 100 14.41 17.04 4.04
CA TYR A 100 14.61 16.21 2.86
C TYR A 100 13.37 16.26 1.98
N ASP A 101 13.56 16.33 0.68
CA ASP A 101 12.45 16.29 -0.27
C ASP A 101 11.88 14.88 -0.39
N VAL A 102 12.72 13.89 -0.14
CA VAL A 102 12.37 12.47 -0.23
C VAL A 102 13.01 11.73 0.93
N ILE A 103 12.21 10.90 1.61
CA ILE A 103 12.70 10.01 2.66
C ILE A 103 12.24 8.59 2.35
N ASP A 104 13.20 7.67 2.25
CA ASP A 104 12.98 6.22 2.18
C ASP A 104 13.26 5.58 3.53
N LEU A 105 12.25 4.91 4.08
CA LEU A 105 12.36 4.07 5.27
C LEU A 105 12.08 2.61 4.89
N ASP A 106 13.13 1.79 4.93
CA ASP A 106 13.08 0.36 4.64
C ASP A 106 13.72 -0.47 5.76
N PRO A 107 13.09 -0.53 6.95
CA PRO A 107 13.62 -1.28 8.06
C PRO A 107 13.32 -2.77 7.93
N TYR A 108 14.14 -3.59 8.60
CA TYR A 108 13.77 -4.97 8.91
C TYR A 108 12.65 -4.97 9.95
N GLY A 109 11.44 -5.36 9.54
CA GLY A 109 10.27 -5.41 10.39
C GLY A 109 9.41 -4.16 10.28
N SER A 110 9.31 -3.41 11.38
CA SER A 110 8.36 -2.31 11.53
C SER A 110 9.02 -0.94 11.30
N PRO A 111 8.38 -0.04 10.54
CA PRO A 111 8.81 1.35 10.43
C PRO A 111 8.31 2.25 11.56
N SER A 112 7.50 1.76 12.50
CA SER A 112 6.81 2.61 13.48
C SER A 112 7.71 3.56 14.30
N PRO A 113 8.94 3.17 14.70
CA PRO A 113 9.84 4.06 15.46
C PRO A 113 10.32 5.30 14.68
N PHE A 114 10.23 5.25 13.35
CA PHE A 114 10.79 6.25 12.45
C PHE A 114 9.71 7.19 11.87
N LEU A 115 8.44 6.79 11.91
CA LEU A 115 7.35 7.49 11.21
C LEU A 115 7.14 8.93 11.70
N ASP A 116 7.27 9.17 13.00
CA ASP A 116 7.05 10.49 13.59
C ASP A 116 8.13 11.50 13.13
N ALA A 117 9.39 11.08 13.18
CA ALA A 117 10.51 11.87 12.69
C ALA A 117 10.39 12.11 11.16
N ALA A 118 9.98 11.09 10.40
CA ALA A 118 9.82 11.20 8.95
C ALA A 118 8.77 12.23 8.52
N VAL A 119 7.59 12.24 9.16
CA VAL A 119 6.53 13.22 8.84
C VAL A 119 6.92 14.65 9.22
N GLN A 120 7.94 14.87 10.05
CA GLN A 120 8.47 16.19 10.37
C GLN A 120 9.64 16.59 9.45
N ALA A 121 10.50 15.64 9.10
CA ALA A 121 11.72 15.85 8.33
C ALA A 121 11.51 15.96 6.82
N VAL A 122 10.37 15.49 6.30
CA VAL A 122 10.04 15.64 4.87
C VAL A 122 9.61 17.08 4.56
N SER A 123 10.06 17.62 3.43
CA SER A 123 9.75 18.98 2.97
C SER A 123 8.26 19.15 2.62
N GLU A 124 7.84 20.38 2.39
CA GLU A 124 6.46 20.67 2.00
C GLU A 124 6.18 20.09 0.61
N GLY A 125 5.17 19.23 0.51
CA GLY A 125 4.89 18.51 -0.72
C GLY A 125 5.95 17.46 -1.07
N GLY A 126 6.82 17.07 -0.14
CA GLY A 126 7.83 16.02 -0.33
C GLY A 126 7.26 14.60 -0.24
N LEU A 127 8.08 13.62 -0.61
CA LEU A 127 7.73 12.21 -0.75
C LEU A 127 8.24 11.37 0.42
N LEU A 128 7.35 10.65 1.09
CA LEU A 128 7.71 9.56 1.99
C LEU A 128 7.47 8.21 1.33
N CYS A 129 8.44 7.33 1.45
CA CYS A 129 8.35 5.97 0.97
C CYS A 129 8.62 5.03 2.13
N ILE A 130 7.61 4.27 2.52
CA ILE A 130 7.64 3.45 3.72
C ILE A 130 7.48 2.00 3.32
N THR A 131 8.43 1.17 3.73
CA THR A 131 8.35 -0.29 3.60
C THR A 131 8.06 -0.89 4.96
N CYS A 132 7.19 -1.90 4.99
CA CYS A 132 6.95 -2.69 6.19
C CYS A 132 7.01 -4.17 5.84
N THR A 133 7.87 -4.91 6.54
CA THR A 133 8.01 -6.36 6.40
C THR A 133 7.40 -7.11 7.59
N ASP A 134 6.77 -6.40 8.54
CA ASP A 134 6.14 -6.95 9.75
C ASP A 134 4.74 -7.51 9.46
N MET A 135 4.61 -8.28 8.37
CA MET A 135 3.32 -8.78 7.90
C MET A 135 2.67 -9.76 8.87
N ALA A 136 3.43 -10.48 9.70
CA ALA A 136 2.85 -11.34 10.72
C ALA A 136 1.99 -10.54 11.72
N VAL A 137 2.50 -9.39 12.18
CA VAL A 137 1.76 -8.50 13.07
C VAL A 137 0.61 -7.82 12.33
N MET A 138 0.86 -7.29 11.13
CA MET A 138 -0.15 -6.53 10.39
C MET A 138 -1.27 -7.39 9.79
N ALA A 139 -1.02 -8.68 9.57
CA ALA A 139 -2.00 -9.64 9.04
C ALA A 139 -2.88 -10.29 10.11
N GLY A 140 -2.75 -9.88 11.37
CA GLY A 140 -3.66 -10.26 12.46
C GLY A 140 -3.21 -11.40 13.35
N ASN A 141 -1.94 -11.82 13.33
CA ASN A 141 -1.45 -12.83 14.28
C ASN A 141 -1.22 -12.26 15.69
N SER A 142 -1.00 -10.94 15.80
CA SER A 142 -0.65 -10.25 17.05
C SER A 142 -1.27 -8.85 17.05
N GLY A 143 -2.58 -8.77 17.28
CA GLY A 143 -3.37 -7.54 17.19
C GLY A 143 -2.95 -6.48 18.21
N GLU A 144 -2.57 -6.91 19.42
CA GLU A 144 -2.03 -6.07 20.49
C GLU A 144 -0.67 -5.46 20.12
N THR A 145 0.19 -6.24 19.46
CA THR A 145 1.47 -5.76 18.92
C THR A 145 1.25 -4.79 17.76
N CYS A 146 0.22 -5.01 16.94
CA CYS A 146 -0.16 -4.08 15.88
C CYS A 146 -0.63 -2.75 16.47
N TYR A 147 -1.44 -2.80 17.53
CA TYR A 147 -1.95 -1.62 18.20
C TYR A 147 -0.83 -0.79 18.83
N SER A 148 0.12 -1.43 19.53
CA SER A 148 1.25 -0.72 20.16
C SER A 148 2.17 -0.04 19.14
N LYS A 149 2.36 -0.63 17.96
CA LYS A 149 3.21 -0.06 16.90
C LYS A 149 2.49 1.02 16.08
N TYR A 150 1.25 0.75 15.67
CA TYR A 150 0.58 1.51 14.61
C TYR A 150 -0.67 2.27 15.07
N GLY A 151 -1.15 2.05 16.29
CA GLY A 151 -2.41 2.62 16.79
C GLY A 151 -3.67 1.95 16.22
N SER A 152 -3.53 0.74 15.65
CA SER A 152 -4.63 -0.01 15.04
C SER A 152 -4.57 -1.48 15.43
N VAL A 153 -5.72 -2.10 15.66
CA VAL A 153 -5.86 -3.54 15.87
C VAL A 153 -5.97 -4.24 14.51
N SER A 154 -4.98 -5.07 14.16
CA SER A 154 -5.07 -5.98 13.02
C SER A 154 -5.95 -7.18 13.35
N ILE A 155 -6.66 -7.70 12.34
CA ILE A 155 -7.47 -8.91 12.50
C ILE A 155 -7.11 -9.93 11.42
N LYS A 156 -7.16 -11.21 11.79
CA LYS A 156 -6.92 -12.31 10.85
C LYS A 156 -8.09 -12.42 9.90
N SER A 157 -7.86 -12.05 8.64
CA SER A 157 -8.88 -11.93 7.61
C SER A 157 -8.30 -12.25 6.24
N LYS A 158 -9.16 -12.50 5.25
CA LYS A 158 -8.71 -12.76 3.87
C LYS A 158 -8.16 -11.50 3.18
N TYR A 159 -8.60 -10.33 3.63
CA TYR A 159 -8.15 -9.02 3.15
C TYR A 159 -6.98 -8.43 3.94
N CYS A 160 -6.27 -9.25 4.71
CA CYS A 160 -5.22 -8.82 5.63
C CYS A 160 -4.09 -8.01 4.97
N HIS A 161 -3.75 -8.31 3.72
CA HIS A 161 -2.71 -7.57 2.99
C HIS A 161 -3.13 -6.13 2.68
N GLU A 162 -4.37 -5.90 2.25
CA GLU A 162 -4.88 -4.55 2.06
C GLU A 162 -5.14 -3.85 3.40
N MET A 163 -5.62 -4.59 4.41
CA MET A 163 -5.75 -4.05 5.76
C MET A 163 -4.40 -3.53 6.27
N ALA A 164 -3.30 -4.25 6.02
CA ALA A 164 -1.96 -3.81 6.39
C ALA A 164 -1.56 -2.49 5.70
N LEU A 165 -1.82 -2.34 4.39
CA LEU A 165 -1.62 -1.07 3.68
C LEU A 165 -2.41 0.07 4.33
N ARG A 166 -3.66 -0.18 4.71
CA ARG A 166 -4.54 0.81 5.33
C ARG A 166 -4.14 1.14 6.78
N ILE A 167 -3.57 0.19 7.51
CA ILE A 167 -3.03 0.41 8.87
C ILE A 167 -1.80 1.34 8.82
N ILE A 168 -0.87 1.13 7.89
CA ILE A 168 0.31 2.00 7.81
C ILE A 168 -0.07 3.43 7.39
N LEU A 169 -1.06 3.57 6.49
CA LEU A 169 -1.60 4.88 6.10
C LEU A 169 -2.33 5.56 7.28
N HIS A 170 -3.09 4.82 8.07
CA HIS A 170 -3.69 5.32 9.32
C HIS A 170 -2.60 5.86 10.26
N SER A 171 -1.57 5.05 10.51
CA SER A 171 -0.45 5.34 11.40
C SER A 171 0.33 6.60 10.97
N LEU A 172 0.51 6.80 9.66
CA LEU A 172 1.12 8.00 9.06
C LEU A 172 0.22 9.24 9.18
N ASP A 173 -1.08 9.11 8.86
CA ASP A 173 -2.02 10.22 8.93
C ASP A 173 -2.15 10.77 10.35
N GLN A 174 -2.25 9.88 11.35
CA GLN A 174 -2.32 10.27 12.76
C GLN A 174 -1.09 11.06 13.20
N ARG A 175 0.11 10.59 12.84
CA ARG A 175 1.37 11.27 13.19
C ARG A 175 1.51 12.61 12.47
N ALA A 176 1.19 12.66 11.17
CA ALA A 176 1.23 13.91 10.40
C ALA A 176 0.24 14.95 10.94
N ALA A 177 -0.97 14.52 11.32
CA ALA A 177 -2.05 15.37 11.78
C ALA A 177 -1.68 16.19 13.03
N VAL A 178 -0.90 15.62 13.96
CA VAL A 178 -0.40 16.31 15.16
C VAL A 178 0.39 17.58 14.79
N TYR A 179 1.07 17.58 13.65
CA TYR A 179 1.88 18.70 13.16
C TYR A 179 1.12 19.58 12.16
N GLN A 180 -0.20 19.49 12.08
CA GLN A 180 -1.04 20.18 11.08
C GLN A 180 -0.68 19.81 9.63
N ARG A 181 -0.08 18.63 9.44
CA ARG A 181 0.26 18.05 8.15
C ARG A 181 -0.70 16.93 7.80
N TYR A 182 -0.82 16.62 6.52
CA TYR A 182 -1.65 15.52 6.02
C TYR A 182 -0.93 14.77 4.92
N ILE A 183 -1.30 13.49 4.76
CA ILE A 183 -0.77 12.62 3.72
C ILE A 183 -1.72 12.55 2.51
N GLU A 184 -1.14 12.45 1.33
CA GLU A 184 -1.80 12.09 0.07
C GLU A 184 -1.18 10.78 -0.44
N PRO A 185 -1.87 9.63 -0.31
CA PRO A 185 -1.38 8.37 -0.87
C PRO A 185 -1.24 8.44 -2.39
N LEU A 186 -0.06 8.14 -2.91
CA LEU A 186 0.23 8.12 -4.35
C LEU A 186 0.17 6.69 -4.91
N LEU A 187 0.76 5.74 -4.20
CA LEU A 187 0.79 4.32 -4.55
C LEU A 187 1.00 3.49 -3.29
N SER A 188 0.28 2.39 -3.17
CA SER A 188 0.36 1.47 -2.02
C SER A 188 0.35 0.04 -2.57
N VAL A 189 1.36 -0.77 -2.30
CA VAL A 189 1.47 -2.10 -2.92
C VAL A 189 1.81 -3.15 -1.90
N SER A 190 1.08 -4.27 -1.94
CA SER A 190 1.47 -5.52 -1.29
C SER A 190 2.22 -6.38 -2.29
N VAL A 191 3.49 -6.65 -2.02
CA VAL A 191 4.39 -7.30 -2.97
C VAL A 191 5.19 -8.39 -2.26
N ASP A 192 4.98 -9.64 -2.68
CA ASP A 192 5.59 -10.83 -2.10
C ASP A 192 5.31 -10.95 -0.58
N PHE A 193 6.21 -10.42 0.27
CA PHE A 193 6.18 -10.57 1.73
C PHE A 193 6.28 -9.24 2.47
N TYR A 194 6.15 -8.13 1.76
CA TYR A 194 6.18 -6.79 2.35
C TYR A 194 5.10 -5.93 1.73
N ILE A 195 4.75 -4.86 2.45
CA ILE A 195 3.95 -3.77 1.93
C ILE A 195 4.81 -2.53 1.76
N ARG A 196 4.48 -1.72 0.76
CA ARG A 196 5.16 -0.45 0.50
C ARG A 196 4.15 0.64 0.18
N VAL A 197 4.26 1.78 0.84
CA VAL A 197 3.41 2.94 0.60
C VAL A 197 4.25 4.16 0.21
N PHE A 198 3.75 4.91 -0.75
CA PHE A 198 4.33 6.15 -1.25
C PHE A 198 3.32 7.25 -0.99
N VAL A 199 3.66 8.21 -0.14
CA VAL A 199 2.76 9.28 0.26
C VAL A 199 3.42 10.64 0.10
N ARG A 200 2.68 11.61 -0.43
CA ARG A 200 3.09 13.02 -0.39
C ARG A 200 2.64 13.62 0.93
N VAL A 201 3.46 14.47 1.54
CA VAL A 201 3.11 15.13 2.81
C VAL A 201 3.02 16.64 2.62
N LYS A 202 1.87 17.22 2.96
CA LYS A 202 1.59 18.66 2.85
C LYS A 202 1.13 19.25 4.18
N THR A 203 1.19 20.56 4.31
CA THR A 203 0.69 21.31 5.46
C THR A 203 -0.72 21.85 5.16
N GLY A 204 -1.65 21.69 6.09
CA GLY A 204 -3.02 22.17 5.89
C GLY A 204 -3.93 21.94 7.07
N GLN A 205 -4.02 22.93 7.96
CA GLN A 205 -4.82 22.86 9.19
C GLN A 205 -6.30 22.51 8.94
N VAL A 206 -6.90 23.04 7.86
CA VAL A 206 -8.30 22.75 7.50
C VAL A 206 -8.47 21.31 7.00
N VAL A 207 -7.49 20.80 6.25
CA VAL A 207 -7.51 19.43 5.69
C VAL A 207 -7.36 18.40 6.80
N VAL A 208 -6.54 18.68 7.81
CA VAL A 208 -6.32 17.80 8.97
C VAL A 208 -7.60 17.54 9.76
N LYS A 209 -8.55 18.49 9.80
CA LYS A 209 -9.87 18.28 10.43
C LYS A 209 -10.64 17.10 9.80
N ASN A 210 -10.32 16.74 8.56
CA ASN A 210 -10.90 15.59 7.89
C ASN A 210 -10.31 14.24 8.35
N SER A 211 -9.19 14.22 9.10
CA SER A 211 -8.47 12.99 9.47
C SER A 211 -9.39 11.91 10.02
N ALA A 212 -10.20 12.20 11.04
CA ALA A 212 -11.14 11.23 11.62
C ALA A 212 -12.17 10.68 10.60
N SER A 213 -12.59 11.50 9.63
CA SER A 213 -13.53 11.04 8.60
C SER A 213 -12.87 10.12 7.56
N LYS A 214 -11.53 10.14 7.46
CA LYS A 214 -10.75 9.22 6.61
C LYS A 214 -10.43 7.88 7.28
N GLN A 215 -10.67 7.77 8.59
CA GLN A 215 -10.41 6.54 9.36
C GLN A 215 -11.70 5.75 9.57
N ALA A 216 -11.59 4.42 9.61
CA ALA A 216 -12.71 3.53 9.92
C ALA A 216 -12.32 2.41 10.88
N LEU A 217 -13.23 2.09 11.79
CA LEU A 217 -13.26 0.81 12.49
C LEU A 217 -13.85 -0.26 11.56
N LEU A 218 -13.48 -1.51 11.81
CA LEU A 218 -13.89 -2.66 11.01
C LEU A 218 -14.62 -3.68 11.88
N TYR A 219 -15.84 -4.02 11.51
CA TYR A 219 -16.61 -5.11 12.11
C TYR A 219 -16.52 -6.32 11.18
N ASN A 220 -15.80 -7.37 11.58
CA ASN A 220 -15.59 -8.57 10.78
C ASN A 220 -16.31 -9.77 11.40
N CYS A 221 -17.19 -10.43 10.66
CA CYS A 221 -17.81 -11.67 11.10
C CYS A 221 -16.76 -12.80 11.18
N VAL A 222 -16.69 -13.47 12.33
CA VAL A 222 -15.74 -14.59 12.53
C VAL A 222 -16.15 -15.87 11.80
N GLY A 223 -17.40 -15.97 11.36
CA GLY A 223 -17.93 -17.13 10.65
C GLY A 223 -17.74 -17.01 9.14
N CYS A 224 -18.48 -16.10 8.53
CA CYS A 224 -18.54 -15.98 7.06
C CYS A 224 -17.54 -14.97 6.48
N GLY A 225 -16.88 -14.16 7.32
CA GLY A 225 -15.93 -13.14 6.85
C GLY A 225 -16.58 -11.90 6.23
N ALA A 226 -17.91 -11.77 6.28
CA ALA A 226 -18.59 -10.52 5.96
C ALA A 226 -18.10 -9.39 6.88
N PHE A 227 -17.97 -8.17 6.34
CA PHE A 227 -17.42 -7.07 7.09
C PHE A 227 -18.12 -5.74 6.80
N HIS A 228 -18.09 -4.83 7.78
CA HIS A 228 -18.64 -3.48 7.68
C HIS A 228 -17.63 -2.47 8.21
N LEU A 229 -17.53 -1.33 7.53
CA LEU A 229 -16.67 -0.22 7.94
C LEU A 229 -17.49 0.86 8.64
N GLN A 230 -17.05 1.24 9.84
CA GLN A 230 -17.60 2.36 10.60
C GLN A 230 -16.60 3.52 10.56
N ARG A 231 -16.88 4.55 9.76
CA ARG A 231 -16.09 5.80 9.77
C ARG A 231 -16.06 6.38 11.19
N MET A 232 -14.95 7.00 11.59
CA MET A 232 -14.84 7.63 12.91
C MET A 232 -15.42 9.06 12.92
N GLY A 233 -15.40 9.75 11.79
CA GLY A 233 -15.96 11.08 11.61
C GLY A 233 -16.91 11.20 10.42
N LYS A 234 -17.80 12.18 10.48
CA LYS A 234 -18.66 12.63 9.38
C LYS A 234 -18.16 13.96 8.84
N LYS A 235 -18.23 14.11 7.53
CA LYS A 235 -17.94 15.34 6.78
C LYS A 235 -19.22 15.79 6.08
N MET A 236 -19.72 16.98 6.40
CA MET A 236 -20.92 17.56 5.78
C MET A 236 -20.59 18.91 5.14
N SER A 237 -20.99 19.09 3.88
CA SER A 237 -20.87 20.37 3.19
C SER A 237 -22.03 21.29 3.59
N GLN A 238 -21.73 22.46 4.14
CA GLN A 238 -22.68 23.55 4.38
C GLN A 238 -22.26 24.77 3.55
N GLY A 239 -22.62 24.75 2.27
CA GLY A 239 -22.23 25.79 1.30
C GLY A 239 -20.71 25.85 1.14
N LYS A 240 -20.09 26.98 1.52
CA LYS A 240 -18.63 27.18 1.47
C LYS A 240 -17.89 26.57 2.66
N HIS A 241 -18.58 26.18 3.73
CA HIS A 241 -17.96 25.67 4.95
C HIS A 241 -18.13 24.16 5.09
N MET A 242 -17.11 23.51 5.66
CA MET A 242 -17.13 22.08 5.95
C MET A 242 -17.36 21.87 7.44
N LYS A 243 -18.42 21.15 7.79
CA LYS A 243 -18.71 20.73 9.16
C LYS A 243 -18.20 19.31 9.39
N TYR A 244 -17.48 19.12 10.48
CA TYR A 244 -16.99 17.83 10.93
C TYR A 244 -17.68 17.46 12.24
N SER A 245 -18.11 16.21 12.37
CA SER A 245 -18.73 15.69 13.60
C SER A 245 -18.35 14.22 13.83
N ALA A 246 -18.63 13.70 15.01
CA ALA A 246 -18.54 12.27 15.27
C ALA A 246 -19.48 11.48 14.33
N ALA A 247 -19.08 10.27 13.98
CA ALA A 247 -19.94 9.34 13.26
C ALA A 247 -20.99 8.69 14.18
N THR A 248 -22.03 8.11 13.57
CA THR A 248 -23.08 7.35 14.26
C THR A 248 -22.89 5.88 13.90
N GLY A 249 -23.04 4.99 14.88
CA GLY A 249 -22.87 3.55 14.73
C GLY A 249 -23.35 2.80 15.98
N PRO A 250 -23.11 1.48 16.07
CA PRO A 250 -22.43 0.64 15.07
C PRO A 250 -23.27 0.41 13.80
N PRO A 251 -22.65 -0.01 12.67
CA PRO A 251 -23.37 -0.30 11.42
C PRO A 251 -23.93 -1.74 11.40
N VAL A 252 -23.75 -2.49 12.49
CA VAL A 252 -24.12 -3.89 12.61
C VAL A 252 -24.84 -4.14 13.93
N GLY A 253 -25.69 -5.17 13.95
CA GLY A 253 -26.28 -5.71 15.18
C GLY A 253 -25.30 -6.56 16.00
N PRO A 254 -25.78 -7.20 17.09
CA PRO A 254 -24.94 -8.03 17.96
C PRO A 254 -24.37 -9.28 17.25
N SER A 255 -25.07 -9.78 16.24
CA SER A 255 -24.70 -10.96 15.45
C SER A 255 -24.75 -10.66 13.96
N CYS A 256 -23.97 -11.40 13.17
CA CYS A 256 -23.94 -11.29 11.71
C CYS A 256 -25.27 -11.73 11.10
N GLU A 257 -25.82 -10.90 10.22
CA GLU A 257 -27.10 -11.16 9.54
C GLU A 257 -27.06 -12.35 8.59
N HIS A 258 -25.88 -12.75 8.11
CA HIS A 258 -25.74 -13.84 7.14
C HIS A 258 -25.55 -15.23 7.78
N CYS A 259 -24.91 -15.31 8.95
CA CYS A 259 -24.59 -16.60 9.57
C CYS A 259 -24.77 -16.65 11.10
N GLY A 260 -25.29 -15.59 11.73
CA GLY A 260 -25.56 -15.53 13.17
C GLY A 260 -24.32 -15.47 14.07
N GLN A 261 -23.11 -15.54 13.52
CA GLN A 261 -21.86 -15.51 14.28
C GLN A 261 -21.52 -14.09 14.75
N ARG A 262 -20.68 -14.00 15.79
CA ARG A 262 -20.21 -12.73 16.36
C ARG A 262 -19.31 -11.93 15.41
N HIS A 263 -19.21 -10.63 15.66
CA HIS A 263 -18.24 -9.74 15.01
C HIS A 263 -16.99 -9.56 15.87
N GLN A 264 -15.82 -9.53 15.23
CA GLN A 264 -14.58 -9.00 15.79
C GLN A 264 -14.40 -7.55 15.36
N LEU A 265 -13.92 -6.71 16.27
CA LEU A 265 -13.59 -5.32 16.01
C LEU A 265 -12.11 -5.19 15.66
N GLY A 266 -11.81 -4.53 14.54
CA GLY A 266 -10.47 -4.16 14.10
C GLY A 266 -10.36 -2.68 13.75
N GLY A 267 -9.14 -2.26 13.41
CA GLY A 267 -8.82 -0.87 13.07
C GLY A 267 -8.41 -0.01 14.27
N PRO A 268 -8.41 1.33 14.12
CA PRO A 268 -8.83 2.06 12.93
C PRO A 268 -7.90 1.88 11.73
N ILE A 269 -8.46 1.85 10.52
CA ILE A 269 -7.71 1.78 9.26
C ILE A 269 -8.05 2.97 8.36
N TRP A 270 -7.14 3.31 7.43
CA TRP A 270 -7.40 4.28 6.39
C TRP A 270 -8.50 3.77 5.43
N ALA A 271 -9.59 4.51 5.30
CA ALA A 271 -10.78 4.13 4.53
C ALA A 271 -10.96 4.92 3.22
N GLU A 272 -10.06 5.85 2.91
CA GLU A 272 -10.02 6.56 1.63
C GLU A 272 -9.23 5.78 0.55
N PRO A 273 -9.21 6.26 -0.71
CA PRO A 273 -8.32 5.75 -1.73
C PRO A 273 -6.86 5.67 -1.26
N ILE A 274 -6.16 4.64 -1.71
CA ILE A 274 -4.76 4.34 -1.33
C ILE A 274 -3.77 4.61 -2.47
N HIS A 275 -4.28 5.11 -3.61
CA HIS A 275 -3.53 5.47 -4.81
C HIS A 275 -4.04 6.79 -5.38
N ASP A 276 -3.16 7.51 -6.08
CA ASP A 276 -3.51 8.55 -7.03
C ASP A 276 -3.42 7.92 -8.43
N ILE A 277 -4.57 7.66 -9.06
CA ILE A 277 -4.61 6.97 -10.36
C ILE A 277 -3.90 7.78 -11.46
N THR A 278 -3.97 9.11 -11.40
CA THR A 278 -3.27 9.96 -12.38
C THR A 278 -1.77 9.80 -12.21
N PHE A 279 -1.28 9.73 -10.98
CA PHE A 279 0.12 9.44 -10.69
C PHE A 279 0.52 8.03 -11.18
N VAL A 280 -0.27 7.01 -10.86
CA VAL A 280 0.02 5.62 -11.25
C VAL A 280 0.06 5.44 -12.76
N GLN A 281 -0.89 6.02 -13.49
CA GLN A 281 -0.93 5.97 -14.96
C GLN A 281 0.31 6.60 -15.60
N LYS A 282 0.83 7.69 -15.04
CA LYS A 282 2.08 8.31 -15.49
C LYS A 282 3.28 7.37 -15.28
N VAL A 283 3.38 6.76 -14.10
CA VAL A 283 4.44 5.77 -13.82
C VAL A 283 4.34 4.58 -14.78
N LEU A 284 3.12 4.06 -15.00
CA LEU A 284 2.87 2.96 -15.93
C LEU A 284 3.29 3.31 -17.36
N SER A 285 2.82 4.45 -17.89
CA SER A 285 3.12 4.90 -19.26
C SER A 285 4.62 5.02 -19.51
N ALA A 286 5.37 5.49 -18.51
CA ALA A 286 6.80 5.63 -18.62
C ALA A 286 7.57 4.31 -18.60
N VAL A 287 7.10 3.34 -17.81
CA VAL A 287 7.68 1.99 -17.79
C VAL A 287 7.43 1.29 -19.11
N SER A 288 6.20 1.36 -19.64
CA SER A 288 5.84 0.78 -20.93
C SER A 288 6.57 1.47 -22.09
N GLY A 289 6.85 2.78 -21.99
CA GLY A 289 7.64 3.50 -22.98
C GLY A 289 9.15 3.19 -22.97
N ASN A 290 9.68 2.57 -21.91
CA ASN A 290 11.11 2.24 -21.77
C ASN A 290 11.32 0.81 -21.23
N PRO A 291 10.87 -0.23 -21.94
CA PRO A 291 10.78 -1.59 -21.40
C PRO A 291 12.15 -2.23 -21.08
N THR A 292 13.22 -1.79 -21.74
CA THR A 292 14.59 -2.30 -21.54
C THR A 292 15.34 -1.61 -20.40
N ARG A 293 14.84 -0.47 -19.91
CA ARG A 293 15.50 0.32 -18.84
C ARG A 293 15.54 -0.45 -17.52
N PHE A 294 14.54 -1.31 -17.28
CA PHE A 294 14.43 -2.08 -16.04
C PHE A 294 14.24 -3.55 -16.35
N ARG A 295 15.05 -4.40 -15.71
CA ARG A 295 14.90 -5.86 -15.80
C ARG A 295 13.57 -6.38 -15.29
N THR A 296 12.93 -5.62 -14.40
CA THR A 296 11.64 -5.94 -13.79
C THR A 296 10.46 -5.22 -14.44
N SER A 297 10.65 -4.56 -15.60
CA SER A 297 9.62 -3.76 -16.29
C SER A 297 8.30 -4.51 -16.45
N LYS A 298 8.32 -5.74 -16.96
CA LYS A 298 7.12 -6.58 -17.17
C LYS A 298 6.27 -6.77 -15.91
N ARG A 299 6.90 -6.94 -14.74
CA ARG A 299 6.17 -7.11 -13.49
C ARG A 299 5.72 -5.75 -12.92
N ILE A 300 6.47 -4.67 -13.14
CA ILE A 300 6.01 -3.33 -12.76
C ILE A 300 4.75 -2.98 -13.55
N GLU A 301 4.80 -3.20 -14.85
CA GLU A 301 3.65 -3.03 -15.75
C GLU A 301 2.45 -3.90 -15.31
N GLY A 302 2.66 -5.18 -15.02
CA GLY A 302 1.59 -6.06 -14.56
C GLY A 302 0.96 -5.66 -13.23
N VAL A 303 1.76 -5.24 -12.24
CA VAL A 303 1.24 -4.78 -10.93
C VAL A 303 0.55 -3.43 -11.06
N LEU A 304 1.15 -2.45 -11.73
CA LEU A 304 0.55 -1.12 -11.90
C LEU A 304 -0.72 -1.19 -12.75
N SER A 305 -0.80 -2.10 -13.73
CA SER A 305 -2.03 -2.31 -14.51
C SER A 305 -3.17 -2.83 -13.63
N MET A 306 -2.91 -3.77 -12.71
CA MET A 306 -3.93 -4.19 -11.74
C MET A 306 -4.37 -3.04 -10.84
N VAL A 307 -3.41 -2.25 -10.35
CA VAL A 307 -3.68 -1.08 -9.51
C VAL A 307 -4.58 -0.08 -10.24
N THR A 308 -4.38 0.15 -11.54
CA THR A 308 -5.25 1.04 -12.33
C THR A 308 -6.64 0.46 -12.62
N GLU A 309 -6.77 -0.86 -12.63
CA GLU A 309 -8.05 -1.56 -12.85
C GLU A 309 -8.87 -1.73 -11.54
N GLU A 310 -8.28 -1.44 -10.39
CA GLU A 310 -8.91 -1.60 -9.08
C GLU A 310 -9.94 -0.51 -8.77
N LEU A 311 -11.04 -0.91 -8.10
CA LEU A 311 -11.98 0.03 -7.48
C LEU A 311 -11.31 0.72 -6.28
N GLN A 312 -10.99 2.00 -6.45
CA GLN A 312 -10.24 2.79 -5.48
C GLN A 312 -11.07 3.25 -4.28
N ASP A 313 -12.36 3.47 -4.52
CA ASP A 313 -13.34 3.92 -3.54
C ASP A 313 -13.89 2.78 -2.68
N ILE A 314 -13.55 1.54 -3.00
CA ILE A 314 -14.01 0.33 -2.31
C ILE A 314 -12.88 -0.25 -1.45
N PRO A 315 -12.95 -0.11 -0.11
CA PRO A 315 -11.93 -0.66 0.77
C PRO A 315 -12.09 -2.16 0.97
N LEU A 316 -10.95 -2.86 1.05
CA LEU A 316 -10.86 -4.29 1.29
C LEU A 316 -11.48 -5.10 0.14
N TYR A 317 -11.56 -6.42 0.31
CA TYR A 317 -12.04 -7.33 -0.73
C TYR A 317 -12.56 -8.64 -0.11
N TYR A 318 -13.34 -9.37 -0.90
CA TYR A 318 -13.70 -10.75 -0.63
C TYR A 318 -12.79 -11.69 -1.42
N VAL A 319 -12.70 -12.95 -1.01
CA VAL A 319 -11.91 -13.97 -1.69
C VAL A 319 -12.84 -15.10 -2.13
N LEU A 320 -12.86 -15.39 -3.43
CA LEU A 320 -13.88 -16.26 -4.05
C LEU A 320 -13.85 -17.70 -3.53
N ASP A 321 -12.67 -18.26 -3.32
CA ASP A 321 -12.50 -19.58 -2.72
C ASP A 321 -13.00 -19.61 -1.26
N HIS A 322 -12.85 -18.51 -0.52
CA HIS A 322 -13.41 -18.42 0.82
C HIS A 322 -14.93 -18.41 0.81
N LEU A 323 -15.55 -17.58 -0.04
CA LEU A 323 -17.01 -17.52 -0.19
C LEU A 323 -17.59 -18.91 -0.51
N SER A 324 -16.96 -19.60 -1.48
CA SER A 324 -17.38 -20.95 -1.90
C SER A 324 -17.21 -21.97 -0.77
N SER A 325 -16.10 -21.90 -0.03
CA SER A 325 -15.85 -22.80 1.11
C SER A 325 -16.86 -22.61 2.24
N THR A 326 -17.33 -21.38 2.46
CA THR A 326 -18.29 -21.06 3.52
C THR A 326 -19.68 -21.63 3.23
N VAL A 327 -20.08 -21.73 1.96
CA VAL A 327 -21.36 -22.34 1.54
C VAL A 327 -21.20 -23.79 1.08
N HIS A 328 -20.01 -24.38 1.23
CA HIS A 328 -19.68 -25.75 0.85
C HIS A 328 -19.98 -26.10 -0.62
N CYS A 329 -19.58 -25.23 -1.55
CA CYS A 329 -19.81 -25.45 -2.99
C CYS A 329 -18.52 -25.48 -3.81
N ASN A 330 -18.64 -26.00 -5.04
CA ASN A 330 -17.59 -25.84 -6.04
C ASN A 330 -17.41 -24.36 -6.37
N THR A 331 -16.17 -23.93 -6.57
CA THR A 331 -15.86 -22.52 -6.84
C THR A 331 -16.19 -22.16 -8.29
N PRO A 332 -17.06 -21.18 -8.57
CA PRO A 332 -17.26 -20.69 -9.94
C PRO A 332 -15.96 -20.09 -10.48
N SER A 333 -15.80 -20.07 -11.81
CA SER A 333 -14.65 -19.36 -12.36
C SER A 333 -14.71 -17.87 -12.02
N MET A 334 -13.54 -17.25 -11.88
CA MET A 334 -13.46 -15.81 -11.56
C MET A 334 -14.24 -14.94 -12.56
N LEU A 335 -14.29 -15.33 -13.84
CA LEU A 335 -15.06 -14.60 -14.85
C LEU A 335 -16.56 -14.77 -14.68
N GLN A 336 -17.05 -15.97 -14.35
CA GLN A 336 -18.47 -16.20 -14.08
C GLN A 336 -18.94 -15.38 -12.88
N PHE A 337 -18.18 -15.41 -11.78
CA PHE A 337 -18.53 -14.66 -10.56
C PHE A 337 -18.53 -13.14 -10.80
N ARG A 338 -17.52 -12.63 -11.51
CA ARG A 338 -17.49 -11.22 -11.93
C ARG A 338 -18.67 -10.85 -12.84
N SER A 339 -19.03 -11.73 -13.76
CA SER A 339 -20.17 -11.49 -14.67
C SER A 339 -21.49 -11.45 -13.90
N ALA A 340 -21.67 -12.29 -12.89
CA ALA A 340 -22.85 -12.25 -12.03
C ALA A 340 -23.01 -10.91 -11.29
N LEU A 341 -21.91 -10.36 -10.75
CA LEU A 341 -21.92 -9.04 -10.13
C LEU A 341 -22.23 -7.92 -11.13
N LEU A 342 -21.65 -7.98 -12.33
CA LEU A 342 -21.87 -7.00 -13.38
C LEU A 342 -23.31 -7.02 -13.93
N HIS A 343 -23.88 -8.22 -14.13
CA HIS A 343 -25.30 -8.38 -14.50
C HIS A 343 -26.23 -7.83 -13.41
N ALA A 344 -25.88 -8.03 -12.14
CA ALA A 344 -26.60 -7.46 -11.01
C ALA A 344 -26.47 -5.93 -10.87
N GLY A 345 -25.73 -5.26 -11.76
CA GLY A 345 -25.58 -3.80 -11.79
C GLY A 345 -24.49 -3.24 -10.89
N TYR A 346 -23.63 -4.10 -10.32
CA TYR A 346 -22.54 -3.69 -9.43
C TYR A 346 -21.21 -3.58 -10.16
N ARG A 347 -20.35 -2.67 -9.69
CA ARG A 347 -18.97 -2.56 -10.16
C ARG A 347 -18.14 -3.68 -9.56
N VAL A 348 -17.16 -4.18 -10.32
CA VAL A 348 -16.28 -5.24 -9.82
C VAL A 348 -14.85 -5.12 -10.36
N SER A 349 -13.86 -5.18 -9.48
CA SER A 349 -12.44 -5.31 -9.83
C SER A 349 -11.80 -6.52 -9.14
N LEU A 350 -10.62 -6.90 -9.61
CA LEU A 350 -9.71 -7.75 -8.85
C LEU A 350 -8.95 -6.87 -7.84
N SER A 351 -8.00 -7.45 -7.10
CA SER A 351 -7.04 -6.70 -6.28
C SER A 351 -5.62 -7.21 -6.46
N HIS A 352 -4.65 -6.30 -6.55
CA HIS A 352 -3.22 -6.60 -6.58
C HIS A 352 -2.74 -7.28 -5.29
N ALA A 353 -3.46 -7.10 -4.18
CA ALA A 353 -3.06 -7.61 -2.88
C ALA A 353 -3.32 -9.13 -2.70
N CYS A 354 -4.20 -9.71 -3.52
CA CYS A 354 -4.52 -11.14 -3.47
C CYS A 354 -5.11 -11.65 -4.81
N LYS A 355 -4.59 -12.79 -5.30
CA LYS A 355 -4.92 -13.35 -6.64
C LYS A 355 -6.40 -13.64 -6.87
N ASN A 356 -7.11 -14.14 -5.86
CA ASN A 356 -8.52 -14.52 -5.96
C ASN A 356 -9.45 -13.47 -5.32
N ALA A 357 -8.95 -12.25 -5.13
CA ALA A 357 -9.72 -11.18 -4.54
C ALA A 357 -10.70 -10.55 -5.51
N VAL A 358 -11.84 -10.14 -4.95
CA VAL A 358 -12.90 -9.41 -5.64
C VAL A 358 -13.26 -8.19 -4.80
N LYS A 359 -13.14 -7.00 -5.40
CA LYS A 359 -13.68 -5.74 -4.87
C LYS A 359 -14.97 -5.42 -5.60
N THR A 360 -15.98 -4.98 -4.85
CA THR A 360 -17.27 -4.58 -5.43
C THR A 360 -17.98 -3.62 -4.50
N ASP A 361 -18.84 -2.77 -5.07
CA ASP A 361 -19.80 -1.96 -4.32
C ASP A 361 -21.10 -2.71 -4.01
N ALA A 362 -21.20 -3.99 -4.37
CA ALA A 362 -22.28 -4.86 -3.94
C ALA A 362 -22.29 -5.02 -2.41
N PRO A 363 -23.44 -4.84 -1.74
CA PRO A 363 -23.60 -5.21 -0.35
C PRO A 363 -23.26 -6.69 -0.10
N ALA A 364 -22.84 -7.01 1.13
CA ALA A 364 -22.50 -8.37 1.50
C ALA A 364 -23.66 -9.36 1.26
N GLU A 365 -24.91 -8.94 1.48
CA GLU A 365 -26.11 -9.73 1.18
C GLU A 365 -26.15 -10.19 -0.28
N VAL A 366 -25.89 -9.28 -1.22
CA VAL A 366 -25.88 -9.59 -2.67
C VAL A 366 -24.78 -10.59 -3.01
N LEU A 367 -23.58 -10.44 -2.43
CA LEU A 367 -22.48 -11.40 -2.61
C LEU A 367 -22.88 -12.80 -2.14
N TRP A 368 -23.54 -12.90 -0.98
CA TRP A 368 -24.03 -14.16 -0.45
C TRP A 368 -25.19 -14.74 -1.26
N ASP A 369 -26.08 -13.91 -1.81
CA ASP A 369 -27.15 -14.36 -2.70
C ASP A 369 -26.60 -14.93 -4.01
N ILE A 370 -25.60 -14.27 -4.59
CA ILE A 370 -24.92 -14.75 -5.81
C ILE A 370 -24.29 -16.13 -5.55
N ILE A 371 -23.50 -16.27 -4.48
CA ILE A 371 -22.82 -17.55 -4.23
C ILE A 371 -23.81 -18.65 -3.78
N ARG A 372 -24.90 -18.31 -3.09
CA ARG A 372 -25.97 -19.28 -2.76
C ARG A 372 -26.73 -19.72 -4.00
N GLY A 373 -27.01 -18.81 -4.93
CA GLY A 373 -27.65 -19.14 -6.20
C GLY A 373 -26.81 -20.08 -7.05
N TRP A 374 -25.48 -19.93 -7.05
CA TRP A 374 -24.56 -20.88 -7.69
C TRP A 374 -24.76 -22.33 -7.22
N VAL A 375 -25.15 -22.55 -5.95
CA VAL A 375 -25.40 -23.89 -5.40
C VAL A 375 -26.70 -24.49 -5.91
N ILE A 376 -27.75 -23.67 -6.05
CA ILE A 376 -29.12 -24.13 -6.34
C ILE A 376 -29.30 -24.41 -7.83
N ASP A 377 -28.88 -23.48 -8.70
CA ASP A 377 -28.98 -23.62 -10.15
C ASP A 377 -27.87 -22.77 -10.82
N HIS A 378 -27.00 -23.41 -11.58
CA HIS A 378 -25.88 -22.76 -12.26
C HIS A 378 -26.34 -21.76 -13.34
N HIS A 379 -27.64 -21.76 -13.68
CA HIS A 379 -28.22 -20.95 -14.74
C HIS A 379 -29.28 -19.94 -14.29
N LYS A 380 -29.78 -20.00 -13.04
CA LYS A 380 -30.79 -19.04 -12.55
C LYS A 380 -30.55 -18.65 -11.09
N LEU A 381 -30.39 -17.34 -10.87
CA LEU A 381 -30.31 -16.76 -9.54
C LEU A 381 -31.69 -16.55 -8.91
N LEU A 382 -31.70 -16.51 -7.58
CA LEU A 382 -32.88 -16.37 -6.71
C LEU A 382 -33.76 -15.19 -7.14
N LYS A 383 -35.08 -15.38 -7.09
CA LYS A 383 -36.10 -14.41 -7.55
C LYS A 383 -35.85 -13.00 -6.99
N GLY A 384 -35.57 -12.04 -7.87
CA GLY A 384 -35.46 -10.61 -7.54
C GLY A 384 -34.11 -9.97 -7.89
N LEU A 385 -33.03 -10.75 -7.96
CA LEU A 385 -31.70 -10.27 -8.36
C LEU A 385 -31.46 -10.54 -9.86
N GLN A 386 -31.18 -9.51 -10.66
CA GLN A 386 -30.82 -9.67 -12.10
C GLN A 386 -29.37 -10.15 -12.27
N ALA A 387 -28.97 -11.22 -11.59
CA ALA A 387 -27.62 -11.75 -11.68
C ALA A 387 -27.58 -12.99 -12.60
N CYS A 388 -26.52 -13.14 -13.38
CA CYS A 388 -26.32 -14.28 -14.29
C CYS A 388 -24.83 -14.67 -14.38
N PHE A 389 -24.52 -15.97 -14.44
CA PHE A 389 -23.13 -16.44 -14.53
C PHE A 389 -22.58 -16.47 -15.97
N GLU A 390 -23.39 -16.13 -16.98
CA GLU A 390 -22.93 -16.00 -18.35
C GLU A 390 -21.83 -14.95 -18.48
N ILE A 391 -20.73 -15.32 -19.12
CA ILE A 391 -19.53 -14.48 -19.19
C ILE A 391 -19.82 -13.22 -20.00
N ARG A 392 -19.69 -12.05 -19.35
CA ARG A 392 -19.72 -10.77 -20.05
C ARG A 392 -18.37 -10.41 -20.65
N GLU A 393 -18.39 -9.64 -21.73
CA GLU A 393 -17.18 -9.18 -22.42
C GLU A 393 -16.28 -8.28 -21.55
N ASP A 394 -16.90 -7.45 -20.71
CA ASP A 394 -16.26 -6.53 -19.77
C ASP A 394 -15.82 -7.21 -18.45
N ALA A 395 -16.15 -8.49 -18.25
CA ALA A 395 -15.74 -9.21 -17.05
C ALA A 395 -14.23 -9.51 -17.01
N ASN A 396 -13.57 -9.65 -18.16
CA ASN A 396 -12.14 -9.97 -18.21
C ASN A 396 -11.29 -8.69 -18.30
N PRO A 397 -10.52 -8.33 -17.27
CA PRO A 397 -9.73 -7.10 -17.27
C PRO A 397 -8.63 -7.12 -18.34
N GLN A 398 -8.22 -5.94 -18.81
CA GLN A 398 -7.27 -5.79 -19.93
C GLN A 398 -5.92 -6.41 -19.60
N SER A 399 -5.40 -6.20 -18.39
CA SER A 399 -4.16 -6.79 -17.90
C SER A 399 -4.15 -8.32 -17.98
N ARG A 400 -5.31 -8.96 -17.81
CA ARG A 400 -5.48 -10.41 -17.98
C ARG A 400 -5.56 -10.81 -19.44
N LYS A 401 -6.31 -10.07 -20.26
CA LYS A 401 -6.40 -10.29 -21.72
C LYS A 401 -5.02 -10.18 -22.39
N GLN A 402 -4.16 -9.30 -21.88
CA GLN A 402 -2.79 -9.08 -22.36
C GLN A 402 -1.75 -10.01 -21.71
N HIS A 403 -2.15 -10.95 -20.86
CA HIS A 403 -1.24 -11.89 -20.17
C HIS A 403 -0.11 -11.21 -19.37
N LEU A 404 -0.37 -10.04 -18.79
CA LEU A 404 0.63 -9.33 -17.99
C LEU A 404 1.00 -10.10 -16.72
N THR A 405 2.23 -9.91 -16.24
CA THR A 405 2.73 -10.55 -15.00
C THR A 405 2.13 -9.88 -13.76
N ARG A 406 0.90 -10.26 -13.45
CA ARG A 406 0.09 -9.73 -12.35
C ARG A 406 0.55 -10.21 -10.97
N PHE A 407 0.83 -11.51 -10.86
CA PHE A 407 1.36 -12.13 -9.64
C PHE A 407 2.62 -12.90 -10.01
N GLN A 408 3.68 -12.78 -9.20
CA GLN A 408 4.85 -13.62 -9.41
C GLN A 408 4.63 -15.03 -8.91
N GLU A 409 5.21 -15.97 -9.64
CA GLU A 409 5.44 -17.30 -9.13
C GLU A 409 6.73 -17.28 -8.30
N ASN A 410 6.68 -17.94 -7.14
CA ASN A 410 7.84 -18.07 -6.29
C ASN A 410 8.90 -18.89 -7.04
N PRO A 411 10.12 -18.38 -7.21
CA PRO A 411 11.12 -19.06 -8.03
C PRO A 411 11.67 -20.35 -7.38
N GLN A 412 11.42 -20.59 -6.08
CA GLN A 412 11.81 -21.80 -5.35
C GLN A 412 10.76 -22.19 -4.30
N ALA A 413 10.76 -23.47 -3.90
CA ALA A 413 10.03 -23.92 -2.71
C ALA A 413 10.59 -23.25 -1.45
N ASN A 414 9.72 -22.87 -0.49
CA ASN A 414 10.08 -22.12 0.72
C ASN A 414 10.76 -20.76 0.47
N TRP A 415 10.48 -20.13 -0.69
CA TRP A 415 10.87 -18.76 -0.93
C TRP A 415 10.18 -17.85 0.10
N GLY A 416 10.96 -17.06 0.84
CA GLY A 416 10.44 -16.11 1.82
C GLY A 416 11.53 -15.36 2.58
N PRO A 417 11.17 -14.43 3.47
CA PRO A 417 12.10 -13.77 4.38
C PRO A 417 12.85 -14.82 5.19
N LYS A 418 14.18 -14.90 5.01
CA LYS A 418 15.05 -15.78 5.80
C LYS A 418 15.40 -15.11 7.13
N ALA A 419 15.82 -15.92 8.10
CA ALA A 419 16.29 -15.42 9.40
C ALA A 419 17.39 -14.36 9.23
N ARG A 420 17.43 -13.38 10.14
CA ARG A 420 18.45 -12.32 10.17
C ARG A 420 19.85 -12.95 10.10
N ALA A 421 20.69 -12.43 9.20
CA ALA A 421 22.08 -12.88 9.08
C ALA A 421 22.81 -12.73 10.43
N LYS A 422 23.42 -13.81 10.92
CA LYS A 422 24.27 -13.77 12.13
C LYS A 422 25.54 -12.98 11.82
N ALA A 423 25.98 -12.14 12.75
CA ALA A 423 27.21 -11.34 12.60
C ALA A 423 28.41 -12.27 12.37
N GLY A 424 29.01 -12.21 11.18
CA GLY A 424 30.17 -13.03 10.81
C GLY A 424 30.20 -13.47 9.34
N TRP A 425 29.06 -13.48 8.66
CA TRP A 425 29.02 -13.81 7.24
C TRP A 425 29.03 -12.54 6.40
N VAL A 426 30.17 -12.29 5.75
CA VAL A 426 30.23 -11.42 4.58
C VAL A 426 29.24 -11.99 3.58
N ILE A 427 28.11 -11.32 3.40
CA ILE A 427 27.25 -11.59 2.26
C ILE A 427 28.06 -11.14 1.05
N LEU A 428 28.77 -12.10 0.44
CA LEU A 428 29.09 -12.03 -0.97
C LEU A 428 27.72 -11.96 -1.66
N LEU A 429 27.25 -10.74 -1.93
CA LEU A 429 26.22 -10.53 -2.93
C LEU A 429 26.85 -11.03 -4.22
N MET A 430 26.64 -12.31 -4.55
CA MET A 430 26.71 -12.77 -5.91
C MET A 430 25.66 -11.95 -6.66
N PHE A 431 26.12 -10.83 -7.20
CA PHE A 431 25.47 -10.11 -8.26
C PHE A 431 25.36 -11.09 -9.43
N PHE A 432 24.19 -11.72 -9.58
CA PHE A 432 23.79 -12.12 -10.92
C PHE A 432 23.53 -10.83 -11.68
N CYS A 433 24.54 -10.51 -12.49
CA CYS A 433 24.67 -9.36 -13.36
C CYS A 433 23.33 -9.07 -13.98
#